data_AF-A0A7S0GMX7-F1
#
_entry.id   AF-A0A7S0GMX7-F1
#
_cell.length_a   1.000
_cell.length_b   1.000
_cell.length_c   1.000
_cell.angle_alpha   90.00
_cell.angle_beta   90.00
_cell.angle_gamma   90.00
#
_symmetry.space_group_name_H-M   'P 1'
#
loop_
_entity.id
_entity.type
_entity.pdbx_description
1 polymer ?
#
loop_
_entity_poly.entity_id
_entity_poly.type
_entity_poly.pdbx_seq_one_letter_code
_entity_poly.pdbx_strand_id
1 'polypeptide(L)'
;DAKKSKMSKADQKETEGNLNFRRIKIKKQMLGNIRFVGELYKANMLKEKIMLVCVESMLKVKNIATDSTRYILREIPEENMDEEDHEALCKLFGTIGSTIDRPESAHIMKQYFKRIEKLSHDSKNLSSRARFMYSDLIEIRKKQLGCASCSENCQDPR
;
A
#
# COMPACT_ATOMS: atom_id res chain seq x y z
N ASP A 1 38.78 -15.17 -33.79
CA ASP A 1 37.49 -15.88 -33.71
C ASP A 1 36.72 -15.51 -32.45
N ALA A 2 35.58 -14.84 -32.59
CA ALA A 2 34.67 -14.57 -31.48
C ALA A 2 33.24 -14.95 -31.92
N LYS A 3 32.93 -16.25 -31.84
CA LYS A 3 31.57 -16.76 -32.02
C LYS A 3 30.72 -16.28 -30.84
N LYS A 4 30.03 -15.14 -31.02
CA LYS A 4 28.84 -14.76 -30.23
C LYS A 4 27.82 -15.90 -30.37
N SER A 5 27.74 -16.78 -29.36
CA SER A 5 26.70 -17.79 -29.28
C SER A 5 25.34 -17.08 -29.20
N LYS A 6 24.55 -17.14 -30.27
CA LYS A 6 23.15 -16.70 -30.27
C LYS A 6 22.38 -17.74 -29.45
N MET A 7 22.02 -17.37 -28.22
CA MET A 7 21.22 -18.17 -27.29
C MET A 7 19.93 -18.65 -27.98
N SER A 8 19.57 -19.93 -27.84
CA SER A 8 18.40 -20.51 -28.51
C SER A 8 17.11 -19.84 -28.04
N LYS A 9 16.05 -19.86 -28.86
CA LYS A 9 14.72 -19.37 -28.46
C LYS A 9 14.18 -20.11 -27.23
N ALA A 10 14.55 -21.38 -27.05
CA ALA A 10 14.20 -22.17 -25.87
C ALA A 10 14.93 -21.65 -24.62
N ASP A 11 16.24 -21.45 -24.70
CA ASP A 11 17.07 -20.94 -23.60
C ASP A 11 16.66 -19.51 -23.19
N GLN A 12 16.27 -18.67 -24.16
CA GLN A 12 15.75 -17.32 -23.90
C GLN A 12 14.43 -17.37 -23.12
N LYS A 13 13.51 -18.25 -23.53
CA LYS A 13 12.21 -18.43 -22.87
C LYS A 13 12.36 -19.02 -21.46
N GLU A 14 13.29 -19.95 -21.27
CA GLU A 14 13.62 -20.50 -19.95
C GLU A 14 14.24 -19.44 -19.04
N THR A 15 15.19 -18.66 -19.56
CA THR A 15 15.80 -17.54 -18.83
C THR A 15 14.74 -16.51 -18.41
N GLU A 16 13.84 -16.13 -19.32
CA GLU A 16 12.74 -15.21 -19.03
C GLU A 16 11.78 -15.78 -17.98
N GLY A 17 11.44 -17.06 -18.06
CA GLY A 17 10.64 -17.76 -17.06
C GLY A 17 11.28 -17.74 -15.67
N ASN A 18 12.59 -18.03 -15.59
CA ASN A 18 13.35 -17.98 -14.34
C ASN A 18 13.42 -16.57 -13.75
N LEU A 19 13.62 -15.55 -14.59
CA LEU A 19 13.59 -14.14 -14.16
C LEU A 19 12.22 -13.74 -13.64
N ASN A 20 11.14 -14.14 -14.32
CA ASN A 20 9.77 -13.84 -13.90
C ASN A 20 9.44 -14.51 -12.56
N PHE A 21 9.78 -15.80 -12.40
CA PHE A 21 9.61 -16.53 -11.14
C PHE A 21 10.33 -15.85 -9.98
N ARG A 22 11.57 -15.39 -10.21
CA ARG A 22 12.34 -14.66 -9.20
C ARG A 22 11.68 -13.34 -8.82
N ARG A 23 11.16 -12.57 -9.79
CA ARG A 23 10.42 -11.33 -9.52
C ARG A 23 9.17 -11.58 -8.68
N ILE A 24 8.36 -12.58 -9.05
CA ILE A 24 7.14 -12.95 -8.30
C ILE A 24 7.49 -13.33 -6.87
N LYS A 25 8.55 -14.13 -6.66
CA LYS A 25 9.00 -14.53 -5.32
C LYS A 25 9.40 -13.32 -4.46
N ILE A 26 10.19 -12.41 -5.02
CA ILE A 26 10.61 -11.17 -4.33
C ILE A 26 9.39 -10.33 -3.97
N LYS A 27 8.45 -10.16 -4.91
CA LYS A 27 7.22 -9.41 -4.68
C LYS A 27 6.38 -10.00 -3.55
N LYS A 28 6.14 -11.32 -3.55
CA LYS A 28 5.39 -11.99 -2.48
C LYS A 28 6.04 -11.80 -1.12
N GLN A 29 7.38 -11.88 -1.06
CA GLN A 29 8.11 -11.61 0.17
C GLN A 29 7.96 -10.16 0.63
N MET A 30 8.07 -9.20 -0.30
CA MET A 30 7.86 -7.77 0.00
C MET A 30 6.44 -7.50 0.55
N LEU A 31 5.40 -8.04 -0.09
CA LEU A 31 4.02 -7.89 0.37
C LEU A 31 3.80 -8.54 1.74
N GLY A 32 4.39 -9.72 1.99
CA GLY A 32 4.37 -10.37 3.30
C GLY A 32 5.06 -9.53 4.38
N ASN A 33 6.24 -8.97 4.07
CA ASN A 33 6.98 -8.11 4.99
C ASN A 33 6.19 -6.85 5.37
N ILE A 34 5.50 -6.23 4.41
CA ILE A 34 4.68 -5.03 4.68
C ILE A 34 3.49 -5.36 5.59
N ARG A 35 2.84 -6.51 5.38
CA ARG A 35 1.78 -6.98 6.28
C ARG A 35 2.31 -7.20 7.70
N PHE A 36 3.46 -7.88 7.82
CA PHE A 36 4.11 -8.11 9.10
C PHE A 36 4.46 -6.80 9.82
N VAL A 37 5.02 -5.83 9.10
CA VAL A 37 5.29 -4.48 9.61
C VAL A 37 4.01 -3.79 10.10
N GLY A 38 2.89 -3.95 9.39
CA GLY A 38 1.58 -3.46 9.83
C GLY A 38 1.14 -4.05 11.18
N GLU A 39 1.31 -5.36 11.38
CA GLU A 39 1.01 -6.02 12.66
C GLU A 39 1.91 -5.50 13.79
N LEU A 40 3.22 -5.31 13.52
CA LEU A 40 4.14 -4.72 14.50
C LEU A 40 3.77 -3.28 14.87
N TYR A 41 3.34 -2.47 13.89
CA TYR A 41 2.87 -1.12 14.14
C TYR A 41 1.61 -1.12 15.02
N LYS A 42 0.66 -2.02 14.73
CA LYS A 42 -0.54 -2.21 15.55
C LYS A 42 -0.21 -2.62 17.00
N ALA A 43 0.85 -3.41 17.19
CA ALA A 43 1.37 -3.78 18.50
C ALA A 43 2.20 -2.66 19.18
N ASN A 44 2.21 -1.43 18.66
CA ASN A 44 2.99 -0.28 19.13
C ASN A 44 4.51 -0.54 19.18
N MET A 45 5.01 -1.48 18.38
CA MET A 45 6.45 -1.80 18.32
C MET A 45 7.22 -0.94 17.31
N LEU A 46 6.51 -0.15 16.50
CA LEU A 46 7.09 0.70 15.46
C LEU A 46 6.57 2.14 15.58
N LYS A 47 7.44 3.09 15.22
CA LYS A 47 7.07 4.49 15.14
C LYS A 47 6.23 4.75 13.89
N GLU A 48 5.34 5.73 13.99
CA GLU A 48 4.46 6.17 12.90
C GLU A 48 5.21 6.46 11.60
N LYS A 49 6.37 7.14 11.67
CA LYS A 49 7.19 7.45 10.51
C LYS A 49 7.54 6.23 9.66
N ILE A 50 7.78 5.07 10.29
CA ILE A 50 8.07 3.83 9.56
C ILE A 50 6.84 3.34 8.81
N MET A 51 5.67 3.40 9.47
CA MET A 51 4.41 2.98 8.87
C MET A 51 4.00 3.88 7.71
N LEU A 52 4.20 5.19 7.82
CA LEU A 52 3.95 6.14 6.72
C LEU A 52 4.77 5.78 5.48
N VAL A 53 6.06 5.46 5.63
CA VAL A 53 6.92 5.02 4.52
C VAL A 53 6.40 3.72 3.87
N CYS A 54 5.90 2.78 4.67
CA CYS A 54 5.29 1.56 4.13
C CYS A 54 4.01 1.85 3.33
N VAL A 55 3.16 2.77 3.81
CA VAL A 55 1.95 3.20 3.09
C VAL A 55 2.30 3.93 1.80
N GLU A 56 3.30 4.82 1.81
CA GLU A 56 3.83 5.49 0.60
C GLU A 56 4.28 4.45 -0.45
N SER A 57 5.05 3.45 -0.02
CA SER A 57 5.53 2.37 -0.88
C SER A 57 4.41 1.52 -1.46
N MET A 58 3.32 1.29 -0.73
CA MET A 58 2.16 0.54 -1.23
C MET A 58 1.28 1.36 -2.16
N LEU A 59 1.11 2.66 -1.91
CA LEU A 59 0.33 3.56 -2.76
C LEU A 59 1.08 4.00 -4.02
N LYS A 60 2.35 3.61 -4.19
CA LYS A 60 3.22 4.04 -5.29
C LYS A 60 3.32 5.55 -5.39
N VAL A 61 3.39 6.19 -4.21
CA VAL A 61 3.54 7.63 -4.07
C VAL A 61 4.83 7.94 -3.33
N LYS A 62 5.33 9.16 -3.52
CA LYS A 62 6.47 9.67 -2.77
C LYS A 62 6.13 11.05 -2.22
N ASN A 63 6.49 11.28 -0.96
CA ASN A 63 6.49 12.64 -0.43
C ASN A 63 7.64 13.44 -1.07
N ILE A 64 7.30 14.56 -1.72
CA ILE A 64 8.25 15.46 -2.38
C ILE A 64 8.40 16.80 -1.67
N ALA A 65 7.76 16.99 -0.51
CA ALA A 65 7.93 18.21 0.27
C ALA A 65 9.38 18.32 0.75
N THR A 66 9.96 19.51 0.58
CA THR A 66 11.34 19.83 0.99
C THR A 66 11.39 20.36 2.41
N ASP A 67 10.26 20.88 2.91
CA ASP A 67 10.10 21.41 4.25
C ASP A 67 9.21 20.50 5.11
N SER A 68 9.52 20.37 6.41
CA SER A 68 8.79 19.50 7.35
C SER A 68 7.35 19.95 7.60
N THR A 69 6.96 21.12 7.10
CA THR A 69 5.65 21.75 7.31
C THR A 69 4.59 21.24 6.33
N ARG A 70 4.99 20.65 5.20
CA ARG A 70 4.06 20.22 4.14
C ARG A 70 4.22 18.74 3.83
N TYR A 71 3.13 18.16 3.35
CA TYR A 71 3.12 16.78 2.88
C TYR A 71 2.48 16.71 1.50
N ILE A 72 3.32 16.51 0.48
CA ILE A 72 2.93 16.56 -0.93
C ILE A 72 3.24 15.21 -1.54
N LEU A 73 2.19 14.44 -1.82
CA LEU A 73 2.32 13.14 -2.47
C LEU A 73 2.31 13.30 -3.99
N ARG A 74 3.31 12.69 -4.63
CA ARG A 74 3.37 12.53 -6.08
C ARG A 74 3.30 11.05 -6.43
N GLU A 75 2.43 10.70 -7.37
CA GLU A 75 2.33 9.36 -7.95
C GLU A 75 3.60 9.06 -8.76
N ILE A 76 4.09 7.82 -8.70
CA ILE A 76 5.26 7.34 -9.43
C ILE A 76 4.73 6.65 -10.72
N PRO A 77 4.79 7.31 -11.90
CA PRO A 77 4.10 6.84 -13.10
C PRO A 77 4.66 5.52 -13.67
N GLU A 78 5.91 5.21 -13.34
CA GLU A 78 6.63 4.01 -13.79
C GLU A 78 6.23 2.76 -13.00
N GLU A 79 5.50 2.91 -11.89
CA GLU A 79 5.07 1.82 -11.03
C GLU A 79 3.55 1.64 -11.10
N ASN A 80 3.11 0.73 -11.97
CA ASN A 80 1.72 0.28 -11.98
C ASN A 80 1.47 -0.70 -10.81
N MET A 81 0.35 -0.52 -10.13
CA MET A 81 -0.15 -1.49 -9.15
C MET A 81 -0.89 -2.61 -9.88
N ASP A 82 -0.64 -3.86 -9.49
CA ASP A 82 -1.48 -4.97 -9.92
C ASP A 82 -2.53 -5.34 -8.85
N GLU A 83 -3.35 -6.34 -9.14
CA GLU A 83 -4.44 -6.76 -8.26
C GLU A 83 -3.96 -7.22 -6.88
N GLU A 84 -2.78 -7.85 -6.79
CA GLU A 84 -2.19 -8.24 -5.51
C GLU A 84 -1.78 -7.03 -4.68
N ASP A 85 -1.26 -5.98 -5.31
CA ASP A 85 -0.88 -4.73 -4.63
C ASP A 85 -2.11 -4.01 -4.05
N HIS A 86 -3.20 -3.92 -4.84
CA HIS A 86 -4.45 -3.31 -4.38
C HIS A 86 -5.04 -4.05 -3.17
N GLU A 87 -5.06 -5.39 -3.22
CA GLU A 87 -5.57 -6.22 -2.13
C GLU A 87 -4.67 -6.13 -0.89
N ALA A 88 -3.35 -6.10 -1.06
CA ALA A 88 -2.41 -5.93 0.04
C ALA A 88 -2.56 -4.59 0.75
N LEU A 89 -2.71 -3.51 -0.01
CA LEU A 89 -2.94 -2.17 0.54
C LEU A 89 -4.24 -2.10 1.37
N CYS A 90 -5.35 -2.60 0.83
CA CYS A 90 -6.63 -2.56 1.54
C CYS A 90 -6.58 -3.39 2.84
N LYS A 91 -5.96 -4.58 2.79
CA LYS A 91 -5.77 -5.42 3.98
C LYS A 91 -4.86 -4.76 5.01
N LEU A 92 -3.79 -4.10 4.58
CA LEU A 92 -2.90 -3.34 5.47
C LEU A 92 -3.69 -2.25 6.20
N PHE A 93 -4.44 -1.43 5.48
CA PHE A 93 -5.30 -0.42 6.08
C PHE A 93 -6.39 -1.01 7.00
N GLY A 94 -6.90 -2.20 6.69
CA GLY A 94 -7.80 -2.93 7.59
C GLY A 94 -7.14 -3.28 8.94
N THR A 95 -5.84 -3.58 8.94
CA THR A 95 -5.07 -3.84 10.18
C THR A 95 -4.76 -2.56 10.95
N ILE A 96 -4.22 -1.55 10.27
CA ILE A 96 -3.60 -0.37 10.93
C ILE A 96 -4.45 0.90 10.91
N GLY A 97 -5.58 0.92 10.20
CA GLY A 97 -6.37 2.12 9.91
C GLY A 97 -6.82 2.87 11.16
N SER A 98 -7.29 2.14 12.18
CA SER A 98 -7.72 2.73 13.46
C SER A 98 -6.57 3.32 14.28
N THR A 99 -5.33 2.88 14.03
CA THR A 99 -4.14 3.29 14.80
C THR A 99 -3.39 4.43 14.10
N ILE A 100 -3.42 4.47 12.77
CA ILE A 100 -2.67 5.46 11.97
C ILE A 100 -3.44 6.76 11.73
N ASP A 101 -4.78 6.73 11.72
CA ASP A 101 -5.63 7.91 11.47
C ASP A 101 -5.86 8.71 12.75
N ARG A 102 -4.80 9.38 13.20
CA ARG A 102 -4.79 10.22 14.40
C ARG A 102 -4.90 11.71 14.05
N PRO A 103 -5.35 12.57 14.98
CA PRO A 103 -5.43 14.01 14.74
C PRO A 103 -4.11 14.64 14.26
N GLU A 104 -2.98 14.17 14.79
CA GLU A 104 -1.63 14.65 14.46
C GLU A 104 -1.24 14.34 13.01
N SER A 105 -1.75 13.24 12.45
CA SER A 105 -1.45 12.75 11.10
C SER A 105 -2.58 13.02 10.11
N ALA A 106 -3.64 13.70 10.54
CA ALA A 106 -4.86 13.91 9.76
C ALA A 106 -4.60 14.54 8.38
N HIS A 107 -3.64 15.48 8.29
CA HIS A 107 -3.26 16.10 7.02
C HIS A 107 -2.68 15.07 6.03
N ILE A 108 -1.77 14.22 6.51
CA ILE A 108 -1.14 13.15 5.71
C ILE A 108 -2.19 12.14 5.28
N MET A 109 -3.04 11.74 6.22
CA MET A 109 -4.12 10.79 5.97
C MET A 109 -5.16 11.30 4.97
N LYS A 110 -5.43 12.60 4.95
CA LYS A 110 -6.28 13.23 3.93
C LYS A 110 -5.67 13.07 2.53
N GLN A 111 -4.35 13.22 2.40
CA GLN A 111 -3.65 13.08 1.12
C GLN A 111 -3.67 11.62 0.62
N TYR A 112 -3.46 10.63 1.49
CA TYR A 112 -3.59 9.23 1.12
C TYR A 112 -5.00 8.88 0.65
N PHE A 113 -6.02 9.29 1.40
CA PHE A 113 -7.39 8.96 1.03
C PHE A 113 -7.88 9.69 -0.21
N LYS A 114 -7.32 10.86 -0.53
CA LYS A 114 -7.55 11.50 -1.84
C LYS A 114 -7.05 10.62 -2.99
N ARG A 115 -5.94 9.92 -2.82
CA ARG A 115 -5.44 8.94 -3.82
C ARG A 115 -6.32 7.69 -3.86
N ILE A 116 -6.71 7.16 -2.70
CA ILE A 116 -7.61 6.00 -2.59
C ILE A 116 -8.97 6.29 -3.25
N GLU A 117 -9.52 7.49 -3.08
CA GLU A 117 -10.78 7.91 -3.69
C GLU A 117 -10.67 7.99 -5.22
N LYS A 118 -9.55 8.48 -5.76
CA LYS A 118 -9.28 8.39 -7.20
C LYS A 118 -9.26 6.94 -7.68
N LEU A 119 -8.65 6.03 -6.92
CA LEU A 119 -8.60 4.61 -7.24
C LEU A 119 -10.00 3.98 -7.20
N SER A 120 -10.85 4.30 -6.23
CA SER A 120 -12.22 3.74 -6.18
C SER A 120 -13.06 4.10 -7.40
N HIS A 121 -12.75 5.21 -8.08
CA HIS A 121 -13.47 5.67 -9.27
C HIS A 121 -12.77 5.35 -10.60
N ASP A 122 -11.59 4.71 -10.60
CA ASP A 122 -10.82 4.40 -11.81
C ASP A 122 -11.37 3.15 -12.53
N SER A 123 -12.52 3.32 -13.19
CA SER A 123 -13.16 2.27 -13.99
C SER A 123 -12.39 1.88 -15.25
N LYS A 124 -11.38 2.65 -15.66
CA LYS A 124 -10.60 2.39 -16.88
C LYS A 124 -9.46 1.41 -16.62
N ASN A 125 -8.79 1.54 -15.48
CA ASN A 125 -7.59 0.74 -15.17
C ASN A 125 -7.82 -0.32 -14.09
N LEU A 126 -8.93 -0.27 -13.34
CA LEU A 126 -9.18 -1.18 -12.22
C LEU A 126 -10.43 -2.05 -12.38
N SER A 127 -10.31 -3.29 -11.90
CA SER A 127 -11.45 -4.21 -11.79
C SER A 127 -12.50 -3.66 -10.83
N SER A 128 -13.76 -4.07 -11.04
CA SER A 128 -14.85 -3.72 -10.11
C SER A 128 -14.53 -4.16 -8.69
N ARG A 129 -13.92 -5.35 -8.51
CA ARG A 129 -13.46 -5.85 -7.22
C ARG A 129 -12.51 -4.88 -6.52
N ALA A 130 -11.44 -4.44 -7.19
CA ALA A 130 -10.47 -3.51 -6.60
C ALA A 130 -11.13 -2.16 -6.25
N ARG A 131 -12.02 -1.65 -7.11
CA ARG A 131 -12.76 -0.41 -6.83
C ARG A 131 -13.65 -0.52 -5.61
N PHE A 132 -14.40 -1.62 -5.46
CA PHE A 132 -15.23 -1.87 -4.28
C PHE A 132 -14.39 -2.00 -3.02
N MET A 133 -13.24 -2.67 -3.06
CA MET A 133 -12.33 -2.74 -1.92
C MET A 133 -11.88 -1.34 -1.43
N TYR A 134 -11.64 -0.40 -2.34
CA TYR A 134 -11.33 0.98 -1.98
C TYR A 134 -12.55 1.74 -1.45
N SER A 135 -13.74 1.52 -2.02
CA SER A 135 -14.99 2.08 -1.49
C SER A 135 -15.25 1.61 -0.05
N ASP A 136 -15.10 0.31 0.21
CA ASP A 136 -15.23 -0.29 1.54
C ASP A 136 -14.21 0.33 2.51
N LEU A 137 -12.97 0.54 2.06
CA LEU A 137 -11.94 1.18 2.87
C LEU A 137 -12.28 2.63 3.24
N ILE A 138 -12.85 3.40 2.30
CA ILE A 138 -13.32 4.77 2.56
C ILE A 138 -14.47 4.76 3.58
N GLU A 139 -15.39 3.80 3.47
CA GLU A 139 -16.49 3.64 4.40
C GLU A 139 -16.00 3.27 5.81
N ILE A 140 -15.06 2.32 5.92
CA ILE A 140 -14.44 1.92 7.18
C ILE A 140 -13.82 3.15 7.88
N ARG A 141 -13.09 3.99 7.15
CA ARG A 141 -12.53 5.23 7.70
C ARG A 141 -13.62 6.17 8.22
N LYS A 142 -14.69 6.38 7.46
CA LYS A 142 -15.81 7.23 7.88
C LYS A 142 -16.45 6.72 9.16
N LYS A 143 -16.65 5.40 9.28
CA LYS A 143 -17.19 4.77 10.49
C LYS A 143 -16.26 4.96 11.69
N GLN A 144 -14.95 4.79 11.50
CA GLN A 144 -13.96 4.97 12.57
C GLN A 144 -13.92 6.42 13.07
N LEU A 145 -13.92 7.41 12.16
CA LEU A 145 -13.94 8.83 12.51
C LEU A 145 -15.29 9.30 13.07
N GLY A 146 -16.40 8.76 12.56
CA GLY A 146 -17.75 9.08 13.06
C GLY A 146 -18.06 8.46 14.44
N CYS A 147 -17.34 7.42 14.84
CA CYS A 147 -17.49 6.74 16.12
C CYS A 147 -16.46 7.21 17.19
N ALA A 148 -15.57 8.16 16.85
CA ALA A 148 -14.63 8.75 17.81
C ALA A 148 -15.32 9.55 18.94
N SER A 149 -16.62 9.82 18.84
CA SER A 149 -17.46 10.32 19.95
C SER A 149 -17.93 9.22 20.92
N CYS A 150 -17.60 7.95 20.69
CA CYS A 150 -17.96 6.81 21.55
C CYS A 150 -16.74 6.09 22.17
N SER A 151 -15.52 6.58 21.95
CA SER A 151 -14.29 5.84 22.27
C SER A 151 -13.79 5.93 23.72
N GLU A 152 -14.52 6.55 24.65
CA GLU A 152 -14.10 6.55 26.07
C GLU A 152 -14.38 5.25 26.83
N ASN A 153 -15.07 4.26 26.24
CA ASN A 153 -15.45 3.02 26.96
C ASN A 153 -15.11 1.69 26.26
N CYS A 154 -14.24 1.65 25.26
CA CYS A 154 -13.75 0.38 24.69
C CYS A 154 -12.25 0.19 24.97
N GLN A 155 -11.90 0.05 26.25
CA GLN A 155 -10.72 -0.73 26.62
C GLN A 155 -11.07 -2.22 26.44
N ASP A 156 -10.41 -2.87 25.48
CA ASP A 156 -10.44 -4.33 25.29
C ASP A 156 -9.91 -5.02 26.57
N PRO A 157 -10.70 -5.86 27.27
CA PRO A 157 -10.21 -6.62 28.41
C PRO A 157 -9.48 -7.86 27.90
N ARG A 158 -8.16 -7.75 27.77
CA ARG A 158 -7.24 -8.89 27.78
C ARG A 158 -6.07 -8.60 28.71
#